data_AF-A0A2V6BCX1-F1
#
_entry.id   AF-A0A2V6BCX1-F1
#
_cell.length_a   1.000
_cell.length_b   1.000
_cell.length_c   1.000
_cell.angle_alpha   90.00
_cell.angle_beta   90.00
_cell.angle_gamma   90.00
#
_symmetry.space_group_name_H-M   'P 1'
#
loop_
_entity.id
_entity.type
_entity.pdbx_description
1 polymer ?
#
loop_
_entity_poly.entity_id
_entity_poly.type
_entity_poly.pdbx_seq_one_letter_code
_entity_poly.pdbx_strand_id
1 'polypeptide(L)'
;MKRILTAAKVLLLSAGIATAQNAAPSPAPSATAAPGTATVEQVVVTSQELDISREAIVPSLGATRYTVGPDRLDSQAQGESAPFNQTILRFPGVAQDSFSQLHVRGEHANLQYRIDDVLLPESIPGFGQELETRFADSVSLITGALPAQFGFRNTGVIDIHTKNGAVFQQGEASLFVGSFDTIKESLEYGGVLG
;
A
#
# COMPACT_ATOMS: atom_id res chain seq x y z
N MET A 1 -27.87 5.82 -35.51
CA MET A 1 -28.24 4.58 -34.79
C MET A 1 -27.10 3.58 -34.94
N LYS A 2 -26.18 3.52 -33.96
CA LYS A 2 -25.09 2.52 -33.93
C LYS A 2 -25.16 1.83 -32.58
N ARG A 3 -25.34 0.51 -32.64
CA ARG A 3 -25.68 -0.37 -31.53
C ARG A 3 -24.45 -0.58 -30.65
N ILE A 4 -24.65 -0.34 -29.36
CA ILE A 4 -23.70 -0.61 -28.28
C ILE A 4 -23.56 -2.13 -28.14
N LEU A 5 -22.33 -2.63 -28.20
CA LEU A 5 -22.01 -4.03 -27.94
C LEU A 5 -21.04 -4.08 -26.76
N THR A 6 -21.57 -3.92 -25.54
CA THR A 6 -20.85 -4.20 -24.30
C THR A 6 -20.80 -5.71 -24.10
N ALA A 7 -19.64 -6.31 -24.36
CA ALA A 7 -19.35 -7.69 -24.01
C ALA A 7 -18.92 -7.74 -22.53
N ALA A 8 -19.86 -8.06 -21.65
CA ALA A 8 -19.55 -8.39 -20.26
C ALA A 8 -18.88 -9.77 -20.21
N LYS A 9 -17.57 -9.81 -19.92
CA LYS A 9 -16.88 -11.05 -19.55
C LYS A 9 -17.14 -11.30 -18.07
N VAL A 10 -18.12 -12.14 -17.78
CA VAL A 10 -18.32 -12.72 -16.45
C VAL A 10 -17.30 -13.84 -16.27
N LEU A 11 -16.30 -13.63 -15.41
CA LEU A 11 -15.40 -14.68 -14.97
C LEU A 11 -16.13 -15.51 -13.89
N LEU A 12 -16.80 -16.58 -14.29
CA LEU A 12 -17.38 -17.55 -13.36
C LEU A 12 -16.26 -18.39 -12.73
N LEU A 13 -15.98 -18.16 -11.45
CA LEU A 13 -15.16 -19.06 -10.64
C LEU A 13 -16.04 -20.23 -10.17
N SER A 14 -15.99 -21.35 -10.90
CA SER A 14 -16.66 -22.59 -10.49
C SER A 14 -15.91 -23.21 -9.30
N ALA A 15 -16.46 -23.08 -8.10
CA ALA A 15 -16.05 -23.88 -6.95
C ALA A 15 -16.48 -25.34 -7.18
N GLY A 16 -15.53 -26.24 -7.37
CA GLY A 16 -15.78 -27.68 -7.41
C GLY A 16 -16.29 -28.15 -6.05
N ILE A 17 -17.56 -28.52 -5.97
CA ILE A 17 -18.14 -29.12 -4.78
C ILE A 17 -17.68 -30.59 -4.75
N ALA A 18 -16.64 -30.88 -3.96
CA ALA A 18 -16.28 -32.25 -3.66
C ALA A 18 -17.39 -32.86 -2.78
N THR A 19 -18.14 -33.82 -3.32
CA THR A 19 -19.11 -34.59 -2.54
C THR A 19 -18.36 -35.52 -1.58
N ALA A 20 -18.27 -35.10 -0.32
CA ALA A 20 -17.79 -35.94 0.76
C ALA A 20 -18.81 -37.06 1.04
N GLN A 21 -18.31 -38.29 0.91
CA GLN A 21 -18.93 -39.57 1.20
C GLN A 21 -19.40 -39.65 2.68
N ASN A 22 -20.69 -39.96 2.86
CA ASN A 22 -21.36 -39.97 4.17
C ASN A 22 -20.93 -41.19 4.99
N ALA A 23 -20.07 -41.01 5.99
CA ALA A 23 -19.70 -42.04 6.96
C ALA A 23 -20.62 -41.96 8.21
N ALA A 24 -21.02 -43.11 8.73
CA ALA A 24 -21.99 -43.30 9.83
C ALA A 24 -21.55 -42.62 11.16
N PRO A 25 -22.50 -42.24 12.05
CA PRO A 25 -22.19 -41.47 13.26
C PRO A 25 -21.49 -42.33 14.31
N SER A 26 -20.35 -41.86 14.81
CA SER A 26 -19.67 -42.37 16.00
C SER A 26 -19.78 -41.34 17.16
N PRO A 27 -19.90 -41.77 18.43
CA PRO A 27 -20.30 -40.91 19.53
C PRO A 27 -19.24 -39.86 19.90
N ALA A 28 -19.71 -38.66 20.22
CA ALA A 28 -18.91 -37.47 20.51
C ALA A 28 -18.07 -37.59 21.80
N PRO A 29 -16.78 -37.22 21.78
CA PRO A 29 -16.05 -36.86 22.99
C PRO A 29 -16.26 -35.37 23.33
N SER A 30 -16.29 -35.11 24.63
CA SER A 30 -16.63 -33.88 25.34
C SER A 30 -15.91 -32.62 24.88
N ALA A 31 -16.59 -31.49 25.00
CA ALA A 31 -16.10 -30.14 24.71
C ALA A 31 -14.80 -29.81 25.47
N THR A 32 -13.71 -29.69 24.72
CA THR A 32 -12.48 -29.02 25.16
C THR A 32 -12.60 -27.52 24.90
N ALA A 33 -12.20 -26.74 25.90
CA ALA A 33 -12.29 -25.28 25.96
C ALA A 33 -11.74 -24.55 24.72
N ALA A 34 -12.43 -23.47 24.34
CA ALA A 34 -12.04 -22.55 23.28
C ALA A 34 -10.69 -21.87 23.59
N PRO A 35 -9.72 -21.85 22.65
CA PRO A 35 -8.54 -21.00 22.75
C PRO A 35 -8.93 -19.53 22.54
N GLY A 36 -8.38 -18.65 23.38
CA GLY A 36 -8.72 -17.24 23.48
C GLY A 36 -8.28 -16.38 22.29
N THR A 37 -9.13 -15.39 21.99
CA THR A 37 -8.97 -14.36 20.96
C THR A 37 -7.87 -13.33 21.25
N ALA A 38 -7.17 -13.42 22.38
CA ALA A 38 -6.30 -12.35 22.92
C ALA A 38 -4.89 -12.31 22.32
N THR A 39 -4.37 -13.40 21.76
CA THR A 39 -2.99 -13.46 21.26
C THR A 39 -2.79 -12.68 19.97
N VAL A 40 -3.80 -12.63 19.10
CA VAL A 40 -3.70 -11.90 17.82
C VAL A 40 -3.66 -10.39 18.07
N GLU A 41 -4.59 -9.88 18.88
CA GLU A 41 -4.69 -8.45 19.20
C GLU A 41 -3.42 -7.92 19.85
N GLN A 42 -2.83 -8.66 20.79
CA GLN A 42 -1.58 -8.28 21.46
C GLN A 42 -0.39 -8.15 20.49
N VAL A 43 -0.30 -9.04 19.49
CA VAL A 43 0.78 -9.01 18.48
C VAL A 43 0.65 -7.79 17.58
N VAL A 44 -0.57 -7.43 17.16
CA VAL A 44 -0.80 -6.24 16.33
C VAL A 44 -0.40 -4.96 17.07
N VAL A 45 -0.85 -4.81 18.32
CA VAL A 45 -0.55 -3.64 19.15
C VAL A 45 0.96 -3.52 19.37
N THR A 46 1.64 -4.62 19.67
CA THR A 46 3.09 -4.63 19.87
C THR A 46 3.82 -4.25 18.58
N SER A 47 3.39 -4.78 17.42
CA SER A 47 4.02 -4.47 16.13
C SER A 47 3.87 -3.00 15.77
N GLN A 48 2.69 -2.42 16.00
CA GLN A 48 2.43 -1.01 15.77
C GLN A 48 3.27 -0.10 16.68
N GLU A 49 3.41 -0.46 17.96
CA GLU A 49 4.25 0.29 18.91
C GLU A 49 5.74 0.22 18.53
N LEU A 50 6.20 -0.93 18.02
CA LEU A 50 7.56 -1.08 17.51
C LEU A 50 7.79 -0.26 16.23
N ASP A 51 6.82 -0.17 15.33
CA ASP A 51 6.91 0.68 14.13
C ASP A 51 6.95 2.16 14.48
N ILE A 52 6.09 2.61 15.39
CA ILE A 52 6.11 3.99 15.89
C ILE A 52 7.45 4.29 16.56
N SER A 53 7.96 3.35 17.37
CA SER A 53 9.26 3.49 18.03
C SER A 53 10.41 3.54 17.02
N ARG A 54 10.37 2.72 15.96
CA ARG A 54 11.37 2.74 14.87
C ARG A 54 11.38 4.06 14.14
N GLU A 55 10.20 4.59 13.81
CA GLU A 55 10.08 5.89 13.15
C GLU A 55 10.64 7.03 14.02
N ALA A 56 10.41 7.00 15.34
CA ALA A 56 10.96 7.99 16.26
C ALA A 56 12.51 7.96 16.36
N ILE A 57 13.14 6.83 16.03
CA ILE A 57 14.61 6.68 16.03
C ILE A 57 15.27 7.41 14.84
N VAL A 58 14.51 7.78 13.80
CA VAL A 58 15.01 8.52 12.64
C VAL A 58 14.62 10.00 12.75
N PRO A 59 15.30 10.81 13.60
CA PRO A 59 14.95 12.21 13.74
C PRO A 59 15.11 12.92 12.39
N SER A 60 14.06 13.62 11.97
CA SER A 60 14.13 14.56 10.87
C SER A 60 14.94 15.78 11.32
N LEU A 61 16.27 15.66 11.34
CA LEU A 61 17.25 16.66 11.82
C LEU A 61 17.20 17.96 10.99
N GLY A 62 16.12 18.74 11.14
CA GLY A 62 15.85 19.95 10.34
C GLY A 62 15.12 19.72 9.02
N ALA A 63 14.81 18.46 8.68
CA ALA A 63 13.93 18.14 7.55
C ALA A 63 12.45 18.27 7.95
N THR A 64 11.60 18.62 6.99
CA THR A 64 10.15 18.58 7.13
C THR A 64 9.64 17.26 6.53
N ARG A 65 8.79 16.56 7.29
CA ARG A 65 8.10 15.34 6.84
C ARG A 65 6.62 15.64 6.65
N TYR A 66 6.10 15.26 5.49
CA TYR A 66 4.66 15.25 5.19
C TYR A 66 4.25 13.81 4.96
N THR A 67 3.27 13.33 5.72
CA THR A 67 2.82 11.93 5.65
C THR A 67 1.36 11.86 5.21
N VAL A 68 1.08 10.98 4.26
CA VAL A 68 -0.24 10.54 3.85
C VAL A 68 -0.40 9.11 4.35
N GLY A 69 -1.24 8.94 5.37
CA GLY A 69 -1.57 7.63 5.94
C GLY A 69 -2.72 6.93 5.20
N PRO A 70 -3.10 5.72 5.65
CA PRO A 70 -4.01 4.84 4.92
C PRO A 70 -5.39 5.48 4.69
N ASP A 71 -5.96 6.16 5.68
CA ASP A 71 -7.26 6.85 5.53
C ASP A 71 -7.27 7.88 4.39
N ARG A 72 -6.11 8.53 4.17
CA ARG A 72 -5.94 9.56 3.13
C ARG A 72 -5.54 8.97 1.79
N LEU A 73 -4.98 7.76 1.76
CA LEU A 73 -4.73 7.01 0.54
C LEU A 73 -6.04 6.41 -0.01
N ASP A 74 -6.94 5.98 0.87
CA ASP A 74 -8.26 5.44 0.50
C ASP A 74 -9.25 6.55 0.09
N SER A 75 -9.34 7.63 0.87
CA SER A 75 -10.23 8.76 0.53
C SER A 75 -9.73 9.65 -0.62
N GLN A 76 -8.60 9.31 -1.22
CA GLN A 76 -7.95 10.06 -2.26
C GLN A 76 -8.70 9.91 -3.61
N ALA A 77 -8.54 10.84 -4.55
CA ALA A 77 -9.08 10.63 -5.90
C ALA A 77 -8.48 9.36 -6.53
N GLN A 78 -9.34 8.44 -6.99
CA GLN A 78 -9.03 7.06 -7.42
C GLN A 78 -8.66 6.07 -6.29
N GLY A 79 -8.76 6.47 -5.02
CA GLY A 79 -8.44 5.66 -3.84
C GLY A 79 -7.09 4.95 -3.97
N GLU A 80 -7.02 3.70 -3.52
CA GLU A 80 -5.83 2.85 -3.69
C GLU A 80 -5.46 2.52 -5.14
N SER A 81 -6.34 2.76 -6.12
CA SER A 81 -6.05 2.59 -7.55
C SER A 81 -5.35 3.81 -8.17
N ALA A 82 -5.12 4.85 -7.38
CA ALA A 82 -4.41 6.05 -7.82
C ALA A 82 -2.95 5.71 -8.21
N PRO A 83 -2.44 6.25 -9.33
CA PRO A 83 -1.02 6.18 -9.65
C PRO A 83 -0.19 6.84 -8.56
N PHE A 84 0.94 6.24 -8.20
CA PHE A 84 1.79 6.70 -7.10
C PHE A 84 2.25 8.16 -7.28
N ASN A 85 2.61 8.56 -8.50
CA ASN A 85 2.92 9.96 -8.81
C ASN A 85 1.77 10.93 -8.49
N GLN A 86 0.51 10.52 -8.70
CA GLN A 86 -0.66 11.37 -8.41
C GLN A 86 -0.84 11.60 -6.91
N THR A 87 -0.42 10.66 -6.09
CA THR A 87 -0.38 10.78 -4.63
C THR A 87 0.72 11.74 -4.22
N ILE A 88 1.92 11.59 -4.79
CA ILE A 88 3.06 12.47 -4.48
C ILE A 88 2.78 13.92 -4.88
N LEU A 89 2.07 14.16 -5.99
CA LEU A 89 1.66 15.50 -6.43
C LEU A 89 0.78 16.25 -5.44
N ARG A 90 0.19 15.57 -4.46
CA ARG A 90 -0.64 16.20 -3.42
C ARG A 90 0.20 16.74 -2.26
N PHE A 91 1.48 16.36 -2.18
CA PHE A 91 2.37 16.95 -1.21
C PHE A 91 2.69 18.41 -1.55
N PRO A 92 2.90 19.27 -0.55
CA PRO A 92 3.20 20.67 -0.77
C PRO A 92 4.56 20.84 -1.44
N GLY A 93 4.61 21.75 -2.42
CA GLY A 93 5.84 22.06 -3.14
C GLY A 93 6.28 21.00 -4.15
N VAL A 94 5.44 20.00 -4.45
CA VAL A 94 5.67 19.04 -5.53
C VAL A 94 5.01 19.53 -6.82
N ALA A 95 5.76 19.49 -7.91
CA ALA A 95 5.27 19.71 -9.26
C ALA A 95 5.73 18.57 -10.16
N GLN A 96 5.03 18.36 -11.28
CA GLN A 96 5.42 17.39 -12.29
C GLN A 96 5.66 18.10 -13.62
N ASP A 97 6.68 17.69 -14.37
CA ASP A 97 6.94 18.19 -15.72
C ASP A 97 6.20 17.38 -16.81
N SER A 98 6.40 17.74 -18.08
CA SER A 98 5.81 17.03 -19.22
C SER A 98 6.35 15.62 -19.43
N PHE A 99 7.51 15.29 -18.85
CA PHE A 99 8.11 13.94 -18.89
C PHE A 99 7.70 13.10 -17.67
N SER A 100 6.70 13.56 -16.91
CA SER A 100 6.23 12.92 -15.69
C SER A 100 7.29 12.78 -14.59
N GLN A 101 8.33 13.64 -14.62
CA GLN A 101 9.33 13.77 -13.58
C GLN A 101 8.82 14.67 -12.46
N LEU A 102 9.13 14.32 -11.22
CA LEU A 102 8.68 15.03 -10.04
C LEU A 102 9.75 16.02 -9.58
N HIS A 103 9.33 17.26 -9.35
CA HIS A 103 10.14 18.37 -8.88
C HIS A 103 9.64 18.79 -7.51
N VAL A 104 10.49 18.68 -6.49
CA VAL A 104 10.13 19.18 -5.15
C VAL A 104 10.87 20.48 -4.91
N ARG A 105 10.12 21.53 -4.57
CA ARG A 105 10.63 22.88 -4.31
C ARG A 105 11.47 23.46 -5.47
N GLY A 106 11.14 23.09 -6.71
CA GLY A 106 11.78 23.62 -7.91
C GLY A 106 13.11 22.96 -8.32
N GLU A 107 13.49 21.83 -7.70
CA GLU A 107 14.69 21.08 -8.08
C GLU A 107 14.39 19.98 -9.12
N HIS A 108 15.39 19.58 -9.92
CA HIS A 108 15.31 18.60 -11.01
C HIS A 108 15.39 17.12 -10.58
N ALA A 109 14.23 16.48 -10.41
CA ALA A 109 14.06 15.02 -10.39
C ALA A 109 15.01 14.25 -9.45
N ASN A 110 15.53 14.90 -8.42
CA ASN A 110 16.53 14.34 -7.52
C ASN A 110 15.86 13.75 -6.26
N LEU A 111 14.80 12.98 -6.47
CA LEU A 111 14.11 12.25 -5.40
C LEU A 111 14.76 10.89 -5.16
N GLN A 112 14.89 10.55 -3.88
CA GLN A 112 15.29 9.23 -3.44
C GLN A 112 14.05 8.47 -2.99
N TYR A 113 13.93 7.21 -3.38
CA TYR A 113 12.84 6.35 -2.92
C TYR A 113 13.38 5.37 -1.89
N ARG A 114 12.59 5.14 -0.85
CA ARG A 114 12.78 4.02 0.07
C ARG A 114 11.47 3.31 0.30
N ILE A 115 11.57 2.02 0.56
CA ILE A 115 10.44 1.16 0.92
C ILE A 115 10.84 0.45 2.19
N ASP A 116 10.03 0.60 3.25
CA ASP A 116 10.26 0.01 4.56
C ASP A 116 11.69 0.26 5.07
N ASP A 117 12.11 1.53 5.06
CA ASP A 117 13.47 1.99 5.40
C ASP A 117 14.62 1.50 4.50
N VAL A 118 14.34 0.70 3.47
CA VAL A 118 15.36 0.23 2.51
C VAL A 118 15.45 1.20 1.35
N LEU A 119 16.63 1.80 1.18
CA LEU A 119 16.92 2.68 0.06
C LEU A 119 16.91 1.89 -1.26
N LEU A 120 16.16 2.36 -2.23
CA LEU A 120 16.23 1.82 -3.59
C LEU A 120 17.46 2.39 -4.29
N PRO A 121 18.47 1.55 -4.63
CA PRO A 121 19.67 1.99 -5.34
C PRO A 121 19.28 2.40 -6.76
N GLU A 122 19.80 3.56 -7.19
CA GLU A 122 19.50 4.18 -8.49
C GLU A 122 18.01 4.52 -8.65
N SER A 123 17.71 5.77 -9.01
CA SER A 123 16.32 6.15 -9.34
C SER A 123 15.95 5.43 -10.63
N ILE A 124 15.24 4.30 -10.53
CA ILE A 124 14.62 3.66 -11.69
C ILE A 124 13.73 4.74 -12.32
N PRO A 125 14.08 5.28 -13.50
CA PRO A 125 13.26 6.30 -14.13
C PRO A 125 11.88 5.68 -14.38
N GLY A 126 10.84 6.34 -13.87
CA GLY A 126 9.46 5.84 -13.99
C GLY A 126 8.98 4.90 -12.88
N PHE A 127 9.75 4.66 -11.80
CA PHE A 127 9.29 3.81 -10.68
C PHE A 127 7.88 4.17 -10.17
N GLY A 128 7.59 5.46 -10.01
CA GLY A 128 6.27 5.94 -9.55
C GLY A 128 5.18 6.03 -10.62
N GLN A 129 5.50 5.75 -11.89
CA GLN A 129 4.53 5.87 -13.01
C GLN A 129 3.70 4.59 -13.19
N GLU A 130 4.29 3.43 -12.89
CA GLU A 130 3.65 2.11 -13.09
C GLU A 130 3.04 1.51 -11.82
N LEU A 131 3.31 2.11 -10.66
CA LEU A 131 2.83 1.62 -9.37
C LEU A 131 1.59 2.37 -8.90
N GLU A 132 0.66 1.64 -8.31
CA GLU A 132 -0.52 2.16 -7.63
C GLU A 132 -0.26 2.28 -6.13
N THR A 133 -1.02 3.09 -5.40
CA THR A 133 -0.82 3.23 -3.95
C THR A 133 -1.26 2.04 -3.12
N ARG A 134 -1.95 1.06 -3.71
CA ARG A 134 -2.49 -0.11 -3.00
C ARG A 134 -1.51 -0.90 -2.14
N PHE A 135 -0.25 -0.98 -2.53
CA PHE A 135 0.75 -1.70 -1.73
C PHE A 135 1.24 -0.90 -0.52
N ALA A 136 1.05 0.42 -0.52
CA ALA A 136 1.53 1.32 0.51
C ALA A 136 0.47 1.49 1.61
N ASP A 137 0.88 1.32 2.86
CA ASP A 137 0.10 1.71 4.04
C ASP A 137 0.24 3.22 4.30
N SER A 138 1.45 3.75 4.13
CA SER A 138 1.69 5.19 4.18
C SER A 138 2.77 5.62 3.21
N VAL A 139 2.64 6.86 2.75
CA VAL A 139 3.62 7.53 1.89
C VAL A 139 4.01 8.84 2.54
N SER A 140 5.29 9.10 2.65
CA SER A 140 5.83 10.33 3.24
C SER A 140 6.81 11.02 2.31
N LEU A 141 6.72 12.35 2.22
CA LEU A 141 7.72 13.20 1.61
C LEU A 141 8.56 13.85 2.72
N ILE A 142 9.85 13.56 2.71
CA ILE A 142 10.84 14.18 3.59
C ILE A 142 11.65 15.16 2.73
N THR A 143 11.63 16.45 3.05
CA THR A 143 12.31 17.50 2.27
C THR A 143 12.87 18.58 3.19
N GLY A 144 13.79 19.42 2.72
CA GLY A 144 14.44 20.46 3.54
C GLY A 144 15.90 20.16 3.84
N ALA A 145 16.32 20.37 5.08
CA ALA A 145 17.65 19.99 5.54
C ALA A 145 17.71 18.47 5.78
N LEU A 146 17.91 17.72 4.70
CA LEU A 146 17.96 16.26 4.76
C LEU A 146 19.14 15.80 5.63
N PRO A 147 18.91 14.85 6.57
CA PRO A 147 19.97 14.21 7.32
C PRO A 147 21.07 13.62 6.41
N ALA A 148 22.31 13.61 6.90
CA ALA A 148 23.48 13.16 6.14
C ALA A 148 23.40 11.70 5.64
N GLN A 149 22.52 10.89 6.22
CA GLN A 149 22.27 9.50 5.80
C GLN A 149 21.69 9.37 4.39
N PHE A 150 20.99 10.40 3.88
CA PHE A 150 20.31 10.35 2.57
C PHE A 150 21.23 10.71 1.38
N GLY A 151 22.48 11.07 1.64
CA GLY A 151 23.52 11.20 0.62
C GLY A 151 23.26 12.31 -0.41
N PHE A 152 23.55 12.03 -1.69
CA PHE A 152 23.68 13.00 -2.78
C PHE A 152 22.37 13.58 -3.36
N ARG A 153 21.20 13.23 -2.79
CA ARG A 153 19.90 13.73 -3.25
C ARG A 153 19.43 14.86 -2.34
N ASN A 154 19.41 16.09 -2.84
CA ASN A 154 19.15 17.29 -2.02
C ASN A 154 17.67 17.71 -1.97
N THR A 155 16.80 17.04 -2.73
CA THR A 155 15.44 17.54 -3.02
C THR A 155 14.40 16.96 -2.09
N GLY A 156 14.51 15.65 -1.84
CA GLY A 156 13.67 14.96 -0.90
C GLY A 156 13.84 13.45 -0.97
N VAL A 157 13.28 12.80 0.03
CA VAL A 157 13.16 11.35 0.10
C VAL A 157 11.67 11.02 0.17
N ILE A 158 11.24 10.14 -0.72
CA ILE A 158 9.92 9.50 -0.68
C ILE A 158 10.08 8.23 0.13
N ASP A 159 9.40 8.19 1.26
CA ASP A 159 9.42 7.11 2.22
C ASP A 159 8.08 6.37 2.18
N ILE A 160 8.13 5.06 1.93
CA ILE A 160 6.96 4.25 1.64
C ILE A 160 6.95 3.12 2.66
N HIS A 161 5.91 3.04 3.46
CA HIS A 161 5.67 1.89 4.31
C HIS A 161 4.66 1.00 3.63
N THR A 162 4.96 -0.29 3.49
CA THR A 162 4.07 -1.24 2.86
C THR A 162 3.04 -1.79 3.84
N LYS A 163 1.90 -2.23 3.31
CA LYS A 163 0.88 -2.92 4.12
C LYS A 163 1.48 -4.20 4.72
N ASN A 164 1.34 -4.36 6.03
CA ASN A 164 1.82 -5.54 6.74
C ASN A 164 0.67 -6.49 7.06
N GLY A 165 0.87 -7.80 6.81
CA GLY A 165 -0.09 -8.86 7.13
C GLY A 165 -0.40 -9.02 8.62
N ALA A 166 0.38 -8.42 9.52
CA ALA A 166 0.04 -8.30 10.94
C ALA A 166 -1.13 -7.36 11.20
N VAL A 167 -1.23 -6.27 10.42
CA VAL A 167 -2.29 -5.25 10.55
C VAL A 167 -3.44 -5.58 9.60
N PHE A 168 -3.13 -6.02 8.38
CA PHE A 168 -4.09 -6.42 7.37
C PHE A 168 -4.30 -7.95 7.39
N GLN A 169 -5.19 -8.42 8.26
CA GLN A 169 -5.52 -9.86 8.43
C GLN A 169 -6.79 -10.26 7.66
N GLN A 170 -7.01 -9.64 6.51
CA GLN A 170 -8.28 -9.71 5.78
C GLN A 170 -8.04 -9.95 4.29
N GLY A 171 -9.07 -10.43 3.61
CA GLY A 171 -9.12 -10.48 2.14
C GLY A 171 -9.96 -9.33 1.63
N GLU A 172 -9.43 -8.55 0.69
CA GLU A 172 -10.15 -7.48 0.01
C GLU A 172 -10.15 -7.74 -1.49
N ALA A 173 -11.30 -7.56 -2.13
CA ALA A 173 -11.41 -7.54 -3.58
C ALA A 173 -12.04 -6.21 -4.00
N SER A 174 -11.43 -5.53 -4.94
CA SER A 174 -11.87 -4.22 -5.42
C SER A 174 -11.87 -4.17 -6.95
N LEU A 175 -12.85 -3.43 -7.49
CA LEU A 175 -13.02 -3.21 -8.91
C LEU A 175 -13.17 -1.71 -9.13
N PHE A 176 -12.19 -1.12 -9.80
CA PHE A 176 -12.20 0.28 -10.20
C PHE A 176 -12.58 0.40 -11.67
N VAL A 177 -13.56 1.26 -11.96
CA VAL A 177 -14.03 1.55 -13.33
C VAL A 177 -13.92 3.05 -13.57
N GLY A 178 -13.26 3.43 -14.66
CA GLY A 178 -12.98 4.82 -15.01
C GLY A 178 -13.39 5.17 -16.45
N SER A 179 -13.07 6.39 -16.85
CA SER A 179 -13.21 6.82 -18.24
C SER A 179 -12.18 6.11 -19.15
N PHE A 180 -12.35 6.21 -20.47
CA PHE A 180 -11.44 5.63 -21.46
C PHE A 180 -11.30 4.10 -21.37
N ASP A 181 -12.42 3.41 -21.15
CA ASP A 181 -12.47 1.94 -21.01
C ASP A 181 -11.54 1.39 -19.91
N THR A 182 -11.24 2.21 -18.88
CA THR A 182 -10.37 1.82 -17.78
C THR A 182 -11.11 0.90 -16.81
N ILE A 183 -10.61 -0.32 -16.65
CA ILE A 183 -11.06 -1.28 -15.64
C ILE A 183 -9.82 -1.79 -14.93
N LYS A 184 -9.80 -1.72 -13.59
CA LYS A 184 -8.74 -2.27 -12.75
C LYS A 184 -9.36 -3.20 -11.72
N GLU A 185 -8.88 -4.42 -11.69
CA GLU A 185 -9.29 -5.45 -10.75
C GLU A 185 -8.15 -5.68 -9.76
N SER A 186 -8.48 -5.74 -8.47
CA SER A 186 -7.52 -6.01 -7.42
C SER A 186 -8.05 -7.01 -6.41
N LEU A 187 -7.12 -7.85 -5.94
CA LEU A 187 -7.33 -8.81 -4.88
C LEU A 187 -6.14 -8.70 -3.93
N GLU A 188 -6.42 -8.41 -2.66
CA GLU A 188 -5.45 -8.35 -1.58
C GLU A 188 -5.83 -9.42 -0.55
N TYR A 189 -4.83 -10.08 0.00
CA TYR A 189 -5.01 -11.03 1.09
C TYR A 189 -3.81 -10.93 2.00
N GLY A 190 -4.04 -10.63 3.27
CA GLY A 190 -3.00 -10.59 4.28
C GLY A 190 -3.34 -11.45 5.49
N GLY A 191 -2.29 -11.92 6.14
CA GLY A 191 -2.35 -12.67 7.38
C GLY A 191 -0.94 -12.96 7.87
N VAL A 192 -0.83 -13.37 9.13
CA VAL A 192 0.44 -13.79 9.73
C VAL A 192 0.49 -15.31 9.77
N LEU A 193 1.54 -15.88 9.17
CA LEU A 193 1.91 -17.27 9.39
C LEU A 193 3.02 -17.27 10.45
N GLY A 194 2.73 -17.87 11.61
CA GLY A 194 3.64 -17.95 12.75
C GLY A 194 4.81 -18.89 12.53
#